data_AF-V6AS65-F1
#
_entry.id   AF-V6AS65-F1
#
_cell.length_a   1.000
_cell.length_b   1.000
_cell.length_c   1.000
_cell.angle_alpha   90.00
_cell.angle_beta   90.00
_cell.angle_gamma   90.00
#
_symmetry.space_group_name_H-M   'P 1'
#
loop_
_entity.id
_entity.type
_entity.pdbx_description
1 polymer ?
#
loop_
_entity_poly.entity_id
_entity_poly.type
_entity_poly.pdbx_seq_one_letter_code
_entity_poly.pdbx_strand_id
1 'polypeptide(L)' 'MARLKMKSIRELNETDLKDRLMQSKIELSKLRMEAAKGTVRKESGKIRALRKEVARMLTRQNELKKK' A
#
# COMPACT_ATOMS: atom_id res chain seq x y z
N MET A 1 -0.97 -8.62 -9.15
CA MET A 1 -0.17 -7.46 -8.70
C MET A 1 0.94 -7.97 -7.81
N ALA A 2 2.19 -7.71 -8.21
CA ALA A 2 3.39 -8.19 -7.55
C ALA A 2 3.42 -7.66 -6.11
N ARG A 3 3.47 -8.57 -5.13
CA ARG A 3 3.53 -8.20 -3.71
C ARG A 3 4.89 -7.53 -3.46
N LEU A 4 4.91 -6.25 -3.11
CA LEU A 4 6.15 -5.62 -2.65
C LEU A 4 6.64 -6.35 -1.39
N LYS A 5 7.82 -6.96 -1.52
CA LYS A 5 8.50 -7.70 -0.43
C LYS A 5 9.13 -6.69 0.52
N MET A 6 9.22 -7.06 1.80
CA MET A 6 9.79 -6.20 2.83
C MET A 6 11.25 -5.80 2.53
N LYS A 7 12.01 -6.67 1.83
CA LYS A 7 13.38 -6.37 1.39
C LYS A 7 13.43 -5.13 0.50
N SER A 8 12.59 -5.12 -0.55
CA SER A 8 12.47 -3.99 -1.47
C SER A 8 11.94 -2.72 -0.80
N ILE A 9 11.17 -2.82 0.29
CA ILE A 9 10.69 -1.65 1.04
C ILE A 9 11.81 -1.04 1.92
N ARG A 10 12.76 -1.86 2.38
CA ARG A 10 13.89 -1.43 3.20
C ARG A 10 14.99 -0.75 2.38
N GLU A 11 15.11 -1.11 1.11
CA GLU A 11 16.08 -0.55 0.15
C GLU A 11 15.65 0.83 -0.40
N LEU A 12 14.41 1.26 -0.15
CA LEU A 12 13.89 2.56 -0.62
C LEU A 12 14.28 3.71 0.31
N ASN A 13 14.48 4.88 -0.30
CA ASN A 13 14.69 6.14 0.39
C ASN A 13 13.41 6.63 1.09
N GLU A 14 13.55 7.54 2.07
CA GLU A 14 12.41 8.07 2.83
C GLU A 14 11.40 8.85 1.98
N THR A 15 11.89 9.58 0.97
CA THR A 15 11.08 10.31 0.00
C THR A 15 10.24 9.36 -0.84
N ASP A 16 10.91 8.36 -1.43
CA ASP A 16 10.27 7.37 -2.31
C ASP A 16 9.24 6.52 -1.54
N LEU A 17 9.50 6.27 -0.26
CA LEU A 17 8.58 5.56 0.63
C LEU A 17 7.33 6.38 0.95
N LYS A 18 7.45 7.71 1.10
CA LYS A 18 6.30 8.62 1.26
C LYS A 18 5.47 8.70 -0.02
N ASP A 19 6.13 8.82 -1.17
CA ASP A 19 5.46 8.96 -2.46
C ASP A 19 4.69 7.67 -2.83
N ARG A 20 5.32 6.50 -2.67
CA ARG A 20 4.61 5.22 -2.85
C ARG A 20 3.46 5.04 -1.88
N LEU A 21 3.63 5.46 -0.62
CA LEU A 21 2.56 5.38 0.37
C LEU A 21 1.37 6.25 -0.01
N MET A 22 1.60 7.44 -0.58
CA MET A 22 0.53 8.28 -1.12
C MET A 22 -0.17 7.61 -2.31
N GLN A 23 0.60 7.09 -3.28
CA GLN A 23 0.05 6.40 -4.45
C GLN A 23 -0.81 5.19 -4.07
N SER A 24 -0.32 4.33 -3.17
CA SER A 24 -1.07 3.15 -2.70
C SER A 24 -2.33 3.52 -1.92
N LYS A 25 -2.35 4.65 -1.19
CA LYS A 25 -3.57 5.15 -0.54
C LYS A 25 -4.62 5.62 -1.55
N ILE A 26 -4.20 6.30 -2.60
CA ILE A 26 -5.08 6.75 -3.68
C ILE A 26 -5.69 5.55 -4.40
N GLU A 27 -4.88 4.55 -4.74
CA GLU A 27 -5.34 3.31 -5.38
C GLU A 27 -6.33 2.56 -4.49
N LEU A 28 -6.04 2.46 -3.19
CA LEU A 28 -6.94 1.83 -2.23
C LEU A 28 -8.27 2.60 -2.08
N SER A 29 -8.24 3.93 -2.18
CA SER A 29 -9.46 4.75 -2.17
C SER A 29 -10.31 4.48 -3.40
N LYS A 30 -9.70 4.48 -4.59
CA LYS A 30 -10.38 4.17 -5.86
C LYS A 30 -11.05 2.80 -5.83
N LEU A 31 -10.32 1.76 -5.42
CA LEU A 31 -10.87 0.40 -5.31
C LEU A 31 -11.99 0.29 -4.27
N ARG A 32 -11.92 1.06 -3.17
CA ARG A 32 -13.02 1.12 -2.20
C ARG A 32 -14.25 1.80 -2.77
N MET A 33 -14.09 2.89 -3.53
CA MET A 33 -15.21 3.58 -4.18
C MET A 33 -15.88 2.68 -5.22
N GLU A 34 -15.11 1.94 -6.01
CA GLU A 34 -15.64 0.96 -6.96
C GLU A 34 -16.34 -0.20 -6.24
N ALA A 35 -15.74 -0.72 -5.15
CA ALA A 35 -16.36 -1.77 -4.35
C ALA A 35 -17.69 -1.31 -3.72
N ALA A 36 -17.77 -0.06 -3.26
CA ALA A 36 -19.00 0.53 -2.73
C ALA A 36 -20.10 0.67 -3.80
N LYS A 37 -19.72 0.89 -5.07
CA LYS A 37 -20.64 0.87 -6.22
C LYS A 37 -21.10 -0.55 -6.60
N GLY A 38 -20.57 -1.59 -5.97
CA GLY A 38 -20.99 -2.98 -6.18
C GLY A 38 -20.44 -3.65 -7.45
N THR A 39 -19.56 -2.97 -8.19
CA THR A 39 -19.03 -3.46 -9.48
C THR A 39 -17.88 -4.46 -9.32
N VAL A 40 -17.31 -4.59 -8.11
CA VAL A 40 -16.00 -5.24 -7.92
C VAL A 40 -16.13 -6.61 -7.28
N ARG A 41 -16.58 -7.62 -8.04
CA ARG A 41 -16.54 -9.02 -7.59
C ARG A 41 -15.16 -9.66 -7.77
N LYS A 42 -14.44 -9.36 -8.86
CA LYS A 42 -13.14 -9.98 -9.19
C LYS A 42 -11.92 -9.27 -8.58
N GLU A 43 -12.00 -7.97 -8.31
CA GLU A 43 -10.85 -7.19 -7.80
C GLU A 43 -10.87 -6.95 -6.28
N SER A 44 -11.88 -7.46 -5.56
CA SER A 44 -11.98 -7.36 -4.10
C SER A 44 -10.76 -7.96 -3.39
N GLY A 45 -10.17 -9.03 -3.96
CA GLY A 45 -8.93 -9.64 -3.47
C GLY A 45 -7.71 -8.72 -3.52
N LYS A 46 -7.71 -7.70 -4.41
CA LYS A 46 -6.63 -6.71 -4.51
C LYS A 46 -6.64 -5.74 -3.31
N ILE A 47 -7.81 -5.44 -2.76
CA ILE A 47 -7.96 -4.54 -1.59
C ILE A 47 -7.16 -5.07 -0.40
N ARG A 48 -7.24 -6.38 -0.13
CA ARG A 48 -6.50 -7.01 0.97
C ARG A 48 -4.98 -6.97 0.75
N ALA A 49 -4.53 -7.10 -0.50
CA ALA A 49 -3.11 -7.04 -0.85
C ALA A 49 -2.54 -5.63 -0.65
N LEU A 50 -3.20 -4.61 -1.20
CA LEU A 50 -2.83 -3.20 -1.04
C LEU A 50 -2.83 -2.76 0.43
N ARG A 51 -3.80 -3.21 1.22
CA ARG A 51 -3.84 -2.94 2.67
C ARG A 51 -2.58 -3.44 3.40
N LYS A 52 -2.13 -4.66 3.07
CA LYS A 52 -0.92 -5.24 3.67
C LYS A 52 0.34 -4.51 3.23
N GLU A 53 0.36 -4.00 2.02
CA GLU A 53 1.49 -3.24 1.48
C GLU A 53 1.64 -1.88 2.17
N VAL A 54 0.54 -1.13 2.29
CA VAL A 54 0.51 0.14 3.04
C VAL A 54 0.95 -0.06 4.49
N ALA A 55 0.51 -1.15 5.13
CA ALA A 55 0.93 -1.47 6.50
C ALA A 55 2.44 -1.67 6.62
N ARG A 56 3.07 -2.40 5.69
CA ARG A 56 4.54 -2.62 5.69
C ARG A 56 5.32 -1.33 5.50
N MET A 57 4.86 -0.45 4.60
CA MET A 57 5.49 0.87 4.40
C MET A 57 5.39 1.73 5.65
N LEU A 58 4.23 1.76 6.32
CA LEU A 58 4.06 2.46 7.60
C LEU A 58 4.97 1.90 8.69
N THR A 59 5.12 0.56 8.78
CA THR A 59 6.06 -0.06 9.73
C THR A 59 7.48 0.42 9.48
N ARG A 60 7.94 0.46 8.22
CA ARG A 60 9.29 0.95 7.90
C ARG A 60 9.47 2.42 8.27
N GLN A 61 8.46 3.25 8.02
CA GLN A 61 8.48 4.67 8.39
C GLN A 61 8.60 4.85 9.92
N ASN A 62 7.95 4.00 10.70
CA ASN A 62 8.05 4.03 12.15
C ASN A 62 9.39 3.50 12.67
N GLU A 63 9.99 2.50 12.00
CA GLU A 63 11.34 2.03 12.32
C GLU A 63 12.39 3.12 12.11
N LEU A 64 12.24 3.95 11.08
CA LEU A 64 13.13 5.09 10.80
C LEU A 64 13.01 6.17 11.87
N LYS A 65 11.79 6.51 12.29
CA LYS A 65 11.54 7.53 13.33
C LYS A 65 11.98 7.13 14.74
N LYS A 66 12.11 5.83 15.03
CA LYS A 66 12.53 5.31 16.34
C LYS A 66 14.04 5.22 16.50
N LYS A 67 14.80 5.41 15.43
CA LYS A 67 16.26 5.54 15.47
C LYS A 67 16.64 6.99 15.74
#